data_AF-A0A2D0AAE6-F1
#
_entry.id   AF-A0A2D0AAE6-F1
#
_cell.length_a   1.000
_cell.length_b   1.000
_cell.length_c   1.000
_cell.angle_alpha   90.00
_cell.angle_beta   90.00
_cell.angle_gamma   90.00
#
_symmetry.space_group_name_H-M   'P 1'
#
loop_
_entity.id
_entity.type
_entity.pdbx_description
1 polymer ?
#
loop_
_entity_poly.entity_id
_entity_poly.type
_entity_poly.pdbx_seq_one_letter_code
_entity_poly.pdbx_strand_id
1 'polypeptide(L)'
;MEMLVSRDWLRRKIESDPDTDNDAGWPIEAVDNIGMFLPSELVSDVGNVVELKHAFGVFIRQLRRRDQLSVEALAEKARVEAREIRLIELDPNYKPRPRTVHQLAEHFAMPPQALMKLSGATVTRDEALWEEAQKFAAKSDDLSKLTKQERQDLEGFVKFLVLSQK
;
A
#
# COMPACT_ATOMS: atom_id res chain seq x y z
N MET A 1 18.99 -50.31 13.75
CA MET A 1 19.21 -48.87 13.54
C MET A 1 19.49 -48.28 14.91
N GLU A 2 20.75 -48.12 15.27
CA GLU A 2 21.13 -47.52 16.55
C GLU A 2 21.02 -46.00 16.44
N MET A 3 20.30 -45.39 17.37
CA MET A 3 20.19 -43.93 17.45
C MET A 3 21.48 -43.39 18.07
N LEU A 4 22.28 -42.65 17.28
CA LEU A 4 23.54 -42.03 17.72
C LEU A 4 23.35 -40.79 18.62
N VAL A 5 22.12 -40.55 19.08
CA VAL A 5 21.77 -39.37 19.86
C VAL A 5 21.40 -39.78 21.28
N SER A 6 22.20 -39.35 22.26
CA SER A 6 21.95 -39.67 23.65
C SER A 6 20.79 -38.86 24.22
N ARG A 7 20.11 -39.40 25.23
CA ARG A 7 19.04 -38.69 25.94
C ARG A 7 19.51 -37.37 26.56
N ASP A 8 20.73 -37.35 27.07
CA ASP A 8 21.30 -36.15 27.69
C ASP A 8 21.58 -35.06 26.66
N TRP A 9 21.96 -35.44 25.44
CA TRP A 9 22.11 -34.51 24.32
C TRP A 9 20.77 -33.84 23.97
N LEU A 10 19.69 -34.62 23.88
CA LEU A 10 18.34 -34.10 23.59
C LEU A 10 17.86 -33.13 24.68
N ARG A 11 18.07 -33.49 25.95
CA ARG A 11 17.65 -32.65 27.09
C ARG A 11 18.33 -31.29 27.08
N ARG A 12 19.65 -31.29 26.91
CA ARG A 12 20.45 -30.06 26.84
C ARG A 12 20.06 -29.21 25.64
N LYS A 13 19.62 -29.84 24.54
CA LYS A 13 19.22 -29.12 23.34
C LYS A 13 17.89 -28.40 23.52
N ILE A 14 16.90 -29.04 24.15
CA ILE A 14 15.61 -28.45 24.50
C ILE A 14 15.78 -27.26 25.45
N GLU A 15 16.62 -27.39 26.48
CA GLU A 15 16.90 -26.30 27.43
C GLU A 15 17.60 -25.09 26.78
N SER A 16 18.34 -25.32 25.69
CA SER A 16 19.04 -24.27 24.94
C SER A 16 18.24 -23.71 23.77
N ASP A 17 17.07 -24.27 23.48
CA ASP A 17 16.26 -23.87 22.33
C ASP A 17 15.47 -22.60 22.69
N PRO A 18 15.70 -21.47 22.01
CA PRO A 18 14.94 -20.27 22.29
C PRO A 18 13.47 -20.49 21.89
N ASP A 19 12.54 -20.16 22.79
CA ASP A 19 11.10 -20.05 22.47
C ASP A 19 10.92 -18.94 21.43
N THR A 20 11.04 -19.34 20.17
CA THR A 20 10.83 -18.52 18.99
C THR A 20 9.64 -19.12 18.28
N ASP A 21 8.72 -18.29 17.77
CA ASP A 21 7.63 -18.75 16.91
C ASP A 21 8.25 -19.37 15.65
N ASN A 22 8.47 -20.68 15.69
CA ASN A 22 9.06 -21.47 14.62
C ASN A 22 7.99 -21.71 13.56
N ASP A 23 7.82 -20.76 12.65
CA ASP A 23 7.19 -21.06 11.37
C ASP A 23 8.09 -22.01 10.58
N ALA A 24 7.49 -23.03 9.96
CA ALA A 24 8.21 -23.91 9.04
C ALA A 24 8.52 -23.15 7.73
N GLY A 25 9.62 -22.42 7.70
CA GLY A 25 10.10 -21.72 6.51
C GLY A 25 10.47 -20.26 6.77
N TRP A 26 10.72 -19.51 5.69
CA TRP A 26 10.85 -18.06 5.80
C TRP A 26 9.48 -17.46 6.09
N PRO A 27 9.37 -16.52 7.04
CA PRO A 27 8.11 -15.82 7.30
C PRO A 27 7.63 -15.20 6.00
N ILE A 28 6.38 -15.44 5.60
CA ILE A 28 5.81 -14.85 4.37
C ILE A 28 5.91 -13.31 4.43
N GLU A 29 5.88 -12.74 5.63
CA GLU A 29 6.10 -11.31 5.89
C GLU A 29 7.53 -10.83 5.55
N ALA A 30 8.55 -11.70 5.66
CA ALA A 30 9.91 -11.40 5.23
C ALA A 30 10.08 -11.47 3.70
N VAL A 31 9.12 -12.08 3.00
CA VAL A 31 9.07 -12.17 1.53
C VAL A 31 8.48 -10.91 0.90
N ASP A 32 8.07 -9.90 1.69
CA ASP A 32 7.65 -8.60 1.17
C ASP A 32 8.72 -7.91 0.29
N ASN A 33 9.98 -8.35 0.41
CA ASN A 33 11.06 -8.05 -0.53
C ASN A 33 11.48 -9.30 -1.32
N ILE A 34 10.63 -9.74 -2.27
CA ILE A 34 11.04 -10.65 -3.37
C ILE A 34 12.24 -10.06 -4.15
N GLY A 35 12.51 -8.76 -4.02
CA GLY A 35 13.67 -8.06 -4.62
C GLY A 35 15.03 -8.72 -4.37
N MET A 36 15.21 -9.47 -3.29
CA MET A 36 16.46 -10.24 -3.05
C MET A 36 16.66 -11.37 -4.07
N PHE A 37 15.58 -11.84 -4.70
CA PHE A 37 15.54 -12.93 -5.67
C PHE A 37 15.27 -12.46 -7.10
N LEU A 38 15.07 -11.15 -7.32
CA LEU A 38 14.80 -10.58 -8.64
C LEU A 38 16.06 -9.92 -9.21
N PRO A 39 16.30 -10.03 -10.52
CA PRO A 39 17.36 -9.28 -11.19
C PRO A 39 17.26 -7.78 -10.86
N SER A 40 18.41 -7.11 -10.66
CA SER A 40 18.51 -5.69 -10.28
C SER A 40 17.72 -4.74 -11.20
N GLU A 41 17.56 -5.12 -12.47
CA GLU A 41 16.73 -4.43 -13.47
C GLU A 41 15.24 -4.39 -13.12
N LEU A 42 14.79 -5.25 -12.21
CA LEU A 42 13.43 -5.28 -11.67
C LEU A 42 13.29 -4.52 -10.36
N VAL A 43 14.41 -4.09 -9.77
CA VAL A 43 14.50 -3.42 -8.46
C VAL A 43 14.66 -1.89 -8.62
N SER A 44 14.98 -1.40 -9.82
CA SER A 44 15.13 0.04 -10.14
C SER A 44 13.85 0.87 -9.97
N ASP A 45 12.70 0.24 -9.74
CA ASP A 45 11.38 0.88 -9.67
C ASP A 45 11.03 1.46 -8.28
N VAL A 46 11.93 1.35 -7.29
CA VAL A 46 11.65 1.77 -5.89
C VAL A 46 11.33 3.27 -5.79
N GLY A 47 11.95 4.12 -6.61
CA GLY A 47 11.65 5.55 -6.67
C GLY A 47 10.23 5.83 -7.19
N ASN A 48 9.83 5.15 -8.25
CA ASN A 48 8.50 5.29 -8.86
C ASN A 48 7.39 4.83 -7.91
N VAL A 49 7.67 3.81 -7.09
CA VAL A 49 6.72 3.31 -6.08
C VAL A 49 6.44 4.34 -4.98
N VAL A 50 7.43 5.13 -4.56
CA VAL A 50 7.23 6.19 -3.55
C VAL A 50 6.36 7.32 -4.12
N GLU A 51 6.56 7.69 -5.37
CA GLU A 51 5.75 8.72 -6.04
C GLU A 51 4.29 8.27 -6.23
N LEU A 52 4.07 7.00 -6.60
CA LEU A 52 2.72 6.41 -6.68
C LEU A 52 2.02 6.41 -5.32
N LYS A 53 2.73 6.03 -4.25
CA LYS A 53 2.20 6.07 -2.88
C LYS A 53 1.87 7.49 -2.42
N HIS A 54 2.72 8.45 -2.76
CA HIS A 54 2.42 9.86 -2.50
C HIS A 54 1.16 10.30 -3.24
N ALA A 55 1.05 9.99 -4.53
CA ALA A 55 -0.14 10.28 -5.33
C ALA A 55 -1.40 9.59 -4.76
N PHE A 56 -1.27 8.35 -4.25
CA PHE A 56 -2.34 7.64 -3.56
C PHE A 56 -2.82 8.39 -2.31
N GLY A 57 -1.89 8.82 -1.45
CA GLY A 57 -2.21 9.57 -0.23
C GLY A 57 -2.93 10.89 -0.53
N VAL A 58 -2.43 11.63 -1.51
CA VAL A 58 -3.06 12.87 -2.01
C VAL A 58 -4.45 12.58 -2.58
N PHE A 59 -4.60 11.51 -3.36
CA PHE A 59 -5.86 11.13 -3.97
C PHE A 59 -6.94 10.80 -2.93
N ILE A 60 -6.62 9.96 -1.93
CA ILE A 60 -7.54 9.62 -0.84
C ILE A 60 -7.92 10.87 -0.04
N ARG A 61 -6.95 11.75 0.24
CA ARG A 61 -7.19 13.03 0.92
C ARG A 61 -8.16 13.92 0.13
N GLN A 62 -7.98 14.05 -1.18
CA GLN A 62 -8.86 14.87 -2.03
C GLN A 62 -10.27 14.27 -2.14
N LEU A 63 -10.40 12.94 -2.26
CA LEU A 63 -11.71 12.27 -2.23
C LEU A 63 -12.44 12.49 -0.91
N ARG A 64 -11.73 12.34 0.22
CA ARG A 64 -12.29 12.60 1.55
C ARG A 64 -12.80 14.04 1.68
N ARG A 65 -12.02 15.01 1.18
CA ARG A 65 -12.38 16.44 1.20
C ARG A 65 -13.54 16.78 0.28
N ARG A 66 -13.59 16.15 -0.91
CA ARG A 66 -14.74 16.25 -1.84
C ARG A 66 -16.04 15.87 -1.12
N ASP A 67 -15.99 14.79 -0.34
CA ASP A 67 -17.15 14.24 0.39
C ASP A 67 -17.32 14.88 1.79
N GLN A 68 -16.49 15.88 2.11
CA GLN A 68 -16.51 16.65 3.37
C GLN A 68 -16.42 15.79 4.64
N LEU A 69 -15.68 14.67 4.56
CA LEU A 69 -15.52 13.75 5.68
C LEU A 69 -14.30 14.13 6.53
N SER A 70 -14.43 14.00 7.85
CA SER A 70 -13.25 13.92 8.72
C SER A 70 -12.54 12.59 8.51
N VAL A 71 -11.30 12.48 8.99
CA VAL A 71 -10.55 11.22 8.96
C VAL A 71 -11.31 10.12 9.71
N GLU A 72 -11.88 10.46 10.87
CA GLU A 72 -12.66 9.56 11.70
C GLU A 72 -13.95 9.11 11.00
N ALA A 73 -14.64 10.02 10.33
CA ALA A 73 -15.86 9.70 9.59
C ALA A 73 -15.59 8.80 8.38
N LEU A 74 -14.46 9.01 7.68
CA LEU A 74 -14.04 8.12 6.59
C LEU A 74 -13.67 6.74 7.15
N ALA A 75 -12.93 6.69 8.26
CA ALA A 75 -12.54 5.45 8.94
C ALA A 75 -13.75 4.57 9.25
N GLU A 76 -14.76 5.17 9.89
CA GLU A 76 -15.99 4.48 10.26
C GLU A 76 -16.76 3.99 9.03
N LYS A 77 -16.95 4.85 8.03
CA LYS A 77 -17.71 4.50 6.81
C LYS A 77 -17.02 3.44 5.95
N ALA A 78 -15.69 3.50 5.85
CA ALA A 78 -14.90 2.52 5.10
C ALA A 78 -14.56 1.26 5.93
N ARG A 79 -14.89 1.23 7.23
CA ARG A 79 -14.53 0.14 8.17
C ARG A 79 -13.02 -0.11 8.21
N VAL A 80 -12.25 0.97 8.29
CA VAL A 80 -10.78 1.03 8.36
C VAL A 80 -10.37 1.76 9.64
N GLU A 81 -9.17 1.52 10.16
CA GLU A 81 -8.67 2.28 11.30
C GLU A 81 -8.32 3.74 10.93
N ALA A 82 -8.74 4.71 11.75
CA ALA A 82 -8.44 6.11 11.52
C ALA A 82 -6.92 6.41 11.48
N ARG A 83 -6.11 5.61 12.19
CA ARG A 83 -4.65 5.70 12.13
C ARG A 83 -4.11 5.33 10.76
N GLU A 84 -4.64 4.28 10.12
CA GLU A 84 -4.21 3.89 8.77
C GLU A 84 -4.53 4.99 7.75
N ILE A 85 -5.70 5.64 7.84
CA ILE A 85 -6.05 6.75 6.96
C ILE A 85 -5.08 7.93 7.13
N ARG A 86 -4.71 8.28 8.37
CA ARG A 86 -3.71 9.33 8.62
C ARG A 86 -2.36 8.99 7.98
N LEU A 87 -1.90 7.75 8.13
CA LEU A 87 -0.64 7.31 7.56
C LEU A 87 -0.70 7.33 6.03
N ILE A 88 -1.80 6.87 5.43
CA ILE A 88 -2.00 6.94 3.97
C ILE A 88 -1.93 8.38 3.46
N GLU A 89 -2.57 9.33 4.13
CA GLU A 89 -2.65 10.72 3.67
C GLU A 89 -1.38 11.56 3.91
N LEU A 90 -0.52 11.15 4.85
CA LEU A 90 0.60 11.95 5.35
C LEU A 90 1.98 11.32 5.16
N ASP A 91 2.08 9.99 5.11
CA ASP A 91 3.36 9.28 5.03
C ASP A 91 3.48 8.55 3.67
N PRO A 92 4.26 9.10 2.71
CA PRO A 92 4.52 8.47 1.41
C PRO A 92 5.20 7.10 1.51
N ASN A 93 5.86 6.79 2.63
CA ASN A 93 6.56 5.52 2.83
C ASN A 93 5.65 4.43 3.38
N TYR A 94 4.48 4.81 3.92
CA TYR A 94 3.54 3.86 4.50
C TYR A 94 2.97 2.95 3.41
N LYS A 95 3.00 1.64 3.65
CA LYS A 95 2.41 0.62 2.77
C LYS A 95 1.06 0.19 3.36
N PRO A 96 -0.07 0.62 2.79
CA PRO A 96 -1.38 0.20 3.27
C PRO A 96 -1.63 -1.28 3.00
N ARG A 97 -2.38 -1.93 3.88
CA ARG A 97 -2.76 -3.34 3.71
C ARG A 97 -3.70 -3.49 2.50
N PRO A 98 -3.62 -4.58 1.72
CA PRO A 98 -4.51 -4.81 0.58
C PRO A 98 -6.00 -4.74 0.95
N ARG A 99 -6.38 -5.23 2.14
CA ARG A 99 -7.73 -5.12 2.68
C ARG A 99 -8.17 -3.65 2.81
N THR A 100 -7.32 -2.79 3.38
CA THR A 100 -7.60 -1.37 3.57
C THR A 100 -7.80 -0.67 2.24
N VAL A 101 -6.94 -0.96 1.25
CA VAL A 101 -7.06 -0.41 -0.11
C VAL A 101 -8.36 -0.86 -0.78
N HIS A 102 -8.74 -2.13 -0.63
CA HIS A 102 -9.99 -2.66 -1.16
C HIS A 102 -11.22 -2.00 -0.52
N GLN A 103 -11.23 -1.83 0.79
CA GLN A 103 -12.32 -1.15 1.51
C GLN A 103 -12.48 0.31 1.10
N LEU A 104 -11.37 1.02 0.88
CA LEU A 104 -11.40 2.39 0.35
C LEU A 104 -11.90 2.42 -1.10
N ALA A 105 -11.52 1.43 -1.92
CA ALA A 105 -12.01 1.30 -3.28
C ALA A 105 -13.53 1.10 -3.33
N GLU A 106 -14.06 0.22 -2.49
CA GLU A 106 -15.51 0.01 -2.35
C GLU A 106 -16.23 1.28 -1.88
N HIS A 107 -15.70 1.95 -0.86
CA HIS A 107 -16.31 3.17 -0.32
C HIS A 107 -16.44 4.28 -1.36
N PHE A 108 -15.39 4.51 -2.16
CA PHE A 108 -15.38 5.54 -3.19
C PHE A 108 -15.88 5.07 -4.55
N ALA A 109 -16.37 3.82 -4.66
CA ALA A 109 -16.77 3.18 -5.91
C ALA A 109 -15.69 3.23 -7.01
N MET A 110 -14.44 3.00 -6.62
CA MET A 110 -13.29 2.99 -7.52
C MET A 110 -12.85 1.55 -7.86
N PRO A 111 -12.22 1.32 -9.01
CA PRO A 111 -11.73 -0.01 -9.38
C PRO A 111 -10.64 -0.50 -8.40
N PRO A 112 -10.83 -1.66 -7.74
CA PRO A 112 -9.88 -2.13 -6.72
C PRO A 112 -8.47 -2.36 -7.25
N GLN A 113 -8.32 -2.89 -8.46
CA GLN A 113 -7.00 -3.15 -9.05
C GLN A 113 -6.23 -1.86 -9.34
N ALA A 114 -6.90 -0.81 -9.81
CA ALA A 114 -6.27 0.49 -10.06
C ALA A 114 -5.74 1.09 -8.76
N LEU A 115 -6.53 1.03 -7.68
CA LEU A 115 -6.12 1.52 -6.37
C LEU A 115 -5.02 0.66 -5.74
N MET A 116 -5.03 -0.67 -5.94
CA MET A 116 -3.95 -1.54 -5.48
C MET A 116 -2.62 -1.20 -6.14
N LYS A 117 -2.61 -0.94 -7.46
CA LYS A 117 -1.44 -0.47 -8.19
C LYS A 117 -0.96 0.89 -7.66
N LEU A 118 -1.86 1.86 -7.51
CA LEU A 118 -1.54 3.21 -7.04
C LEU A 118 -1.01 3.22 -5.60
N SER A 119 -1.57 2.39 -4.72
CA SER A 119 -1.13 2.27 -3.32
C SER A 119 0.24 1.60 -3.13
N GLY A 120 0.84 1.08 -4.20
CA GLY A 120 2.07 0.29 -4.13
C GLY A 120 1.88 -1.09 -3.46
N ALA A 121 0.64 -1.55 -3.30
CA ALA A 121 0.33 -2.91 -2.82
C ALA A 121 0.58 -3.97 -3.91
N THR A 122 0.74 -3.58 -5.17
CA THR A 122 1.06 -4.46 -6.30
C THR A 122 2.12 -3.79 -7.17
N VAL A 123 3.10 -4.57 -7.65
CA VAL A 123 4.12 -4.10 -8.59
C VAL A 123 3.48 -3.93 -9.96
N THR A 124 3.60 -2.74 -10.56
CA THR A 124 3.05 -2.42 -11.88
C THR A 124 4.11 -1.70 -12.70
N ARG A 125 4.25 -2.08 -13.97
CA ARG A 125 5.13 -1.39 -14.95
C ARG A 125 4.34 -0.50 -15.89
N ASP A 126 3.27 0.09 -15.37
CA ASP A 126 2.37 0.92 -16.15
C ASP A 126 2.90 2.36 -16.15
N GLU A 127 3.76 2.68 -17.11
CA GLU A 127 4.39 4.00 -17.24
C GLU A 127 3.34 5.11 -17.39
N ALA A 128 2.22 4.84 -18.08
CA ALA A 128 1.15 5.80 -18.24
C ALA A 128 0.44 6.11 -16.91
N LEU A 129 0.22 5.08 -16.07
CA LEU A 129 -0.31 5.28 -14.72
C LEU A 129 0.66 6.10 -13.86
N TRP A 130 1.96 5.83 -13.96
CA TRP A 130 2.98 6.58 -13.21
C TRP A 130 3.02 8.06 -13.62
N GLU A 131 3.09 8.35 -14.92
CA GLU A 131 3.11 9.74 -15.40
C GLU A 131 1.87 10.52 -14.99
N GLU A 132 0.67 9.93 -15.11
CA GLU A 132 -0.56 10.60 -14.72
C GLU A 132 -0.69 10.78 -13.20
N ALA A 133 -0.26 9.80 -12.41
CA ALA A 133 -0.21 9.92 -10.96
C ALA A 133 0.76 11.02 -10.51
N GLN A 134 1.92 11.13 -11.15
CA GLN A 134 2.91 12.18 -10.89
C GLN A 134 2.37 13.57 -11.25
N LYS A 135 1.77 13.72 -12.44
CA LYS A 135 1.11 14.97 -12.87
C LYS A 135 -0.02 15.37 -11.92
N PHE A 136 -0.82 14.41 -11.48
CA PHE A 136 -1.91 14.66 -10.53
C PHE A 136 -1.38 15.12 -9.17
N ALA A 137 -0.37 14.44 -8.62
CA ALA A 137 0.22 14.77 -7.33
C ALA A 137 0.87 16.17 -7.35
N ALA A 138 1.60 16.50 -8.42
CA ALA A 138 2.25 17.80 -8.59
C ALA A 138 1.25 18.97 -8.65
N LYS A 139 0.02 18.74 -9.14
CA LYS A 139 -1.04 19.76 -9.22
C LYS A 139 -1.85 19.92 -7.93
N SER A 140 -1.76 18.96 -7.00
CA SER A 140 -2.68 18.80 -5.87
C SER A 140 -2.06 19.24 -4.52
N ASP A 141 -1.04 20.11 -4.57
CA ASP A 141 -0.22 20.50 -3.41
C ASP A 141 -0.86 21.61 -2.54
N ASP A 142 -2.04 22.13 -2.90
CA ASP A 142 -2.68 23.21 -2.16
C ASP A 142 -3.51 22.69 -0.97
N LEU A 143 -3.12 23.11 0.23
CA LEU A 143 -3.67 22.68 1.52
C LEU A 143 -5.03 23.35 1.83
N SER A 144 -5.47 24.30 1.01
CA SER A 144 -6.73 25.05 1.19
C SER A 144 -7.93 24.37 0.48
N LYS A 145 -9.17 24.78 0.82
CA LYS A 145 -10.43 24.15 0.33
C LYS A 145 -10.35 23.86 -1.17
N LEU A 146 -10.77 22.65 -1.61
CA LEU A 146 -10.72 22.23 -3.01
C LEU A 146 -11.15 23.37 -3.95
N THR A 147 -10.18 23.91 -4.67
CA THR A 147 -10.42 24.91 -5.70
C THR A 147 -11.16 24.26 -6.86
N LYS A 148 -11.80 25.07 -7.72
CA LYS A 148 -12.48 24.55 -8.92
C LYS A 148 -11.52 23.78 -9.83
N GLN A 149 -10.25 24.18 -9.85
CA GLN A 149 -9.21 23.55 -10.65
C GLN A 149 -8.85 22.16 -10.11
N GLU A 150 -8.58 22.05 -8.81
CA GLU A 150 -8.28 20.75 -8.18
C GLU A 150 -9.43 19.75 -8.31
N ARG A 151 -10.68 20.22 -8.28
CA ARG A 151 -11.83 19.36 -8.54
C ARG A 151 -11.82 18.80 -9.96
N GLN A 152 -11.47 19.61 -10.96
CA GLN A 152 -11.34 19.15 -12.34
C GLN A 152 -10.19 18.16 -12.50
N ASP A 153 -9.04 18.43 -11.88
CA ASP A 153 -7.91 17.51 -11.90
C ASP A 153 -8.24 16.18 -11.22
N LEU A 154 -8.96 16.20 -10.08
CA LEU A 154 -9.48 15.00 -9.40
C LEU A 154 -10.45 14.21 -10.29
N GLU A 155 -11.42 14.89 -10.91
CA GLU A 155 -12.40 14.24 -11.80
C GLU A 155 -11.71 13.65 -13.05
N GLY A 156 -10.68 14.32 -13.57
CA GLY A 156 -9.85 13.81 -14.67
C GLY A 156 -9.10 12.55 -14.28
N PHE A 157 -8.45 12.56 -13.11
CA PHE A 157 -7.72 11.40 -12.60
C PHE A 157 -8.64 10.22 -12.28
N VAL A 158 -9.82 10.46 -11.70
CA VAL A 158 -10.85 9.42 -11.49
C VAL A 158 -11.25 8.78 -12.82
N LYS A 159 -11.52 9.58 -13.86
CA LYS A 159 -11.87 9.06 -15.20
C LYS A 159 -10.75 8.21 -15.77
N PHE A 160 -9.50 8.64 -15.65
CA PHE A 160 -8.35 7.87 -16.08
C PHE A 160 -8.31 6.50 -15.40
N LEU A 161 -8.39 6.45 -14.06
CA LEU A 161 -8.34 5.18 -13.32
C LEU A 161 -9.47 4.21 -13.68
N VAL A 162 -10.66 4.74 -14.00
CA VAL A 162 -11.81 3.93 -14.43
C VAL A 162 -11.63 3.41 -15.87
N LEU A 163 -11.03 4.20 -16.77
CA LEU A 163 -10.81 3.82 -18.16
C LEU A 163 -9.64 2.83 -18.31
N SER A 164 -8.58 2.98 -17.53
CA SER A 164 -7.38 2.11 -17.56
C SER A 164 -7.61 0.68 -17.04
N GLN A 165 -8.87 0.31 -16.77
CA GLN A 165 -9.30 -1.02 -16.32
C GLN A 165 -10.01 -1.82 -17.42
N LYS A 166 -10.26 -1.22 -18.59
CA LYS A 166 -10.72 -1.91 -19.80
C LYS A 166 -9.55 -2.36 -20.65
#